data_AF-A0A7S4FK55-F1
#
_entry.id   AF-A0A7S4FK55-F1
#
_cell.length_a   1.000
_cell.length_b   1.000
_cell.length_c   1.000
_cell.angle_alpha   90.00
_cell.angle_beta   90.00
_cell.angle_gamma   90.00
#
_symmetry.space_group_name_H-M   'P 1'
#
loop_
_entity.id
_entity.type
_entity.pdbx_description
1 polymer ?
#
loop_
_entity_poly.entity_id
_entity_poly.type
_entity_poly.pdbx_seq_one_letter_code
_entity_poly.pdbx_strand_id
1 'polypeptide(L)'
;AALGNLGGGNPINQEAIGKAGGICVILDAMKRFPSNEEVQRCGSAALVTLGGRSSINQEAISKAGGICVILDAMKRFSSNEEVQRCGSGALWNLASGNPINQEAISKAGGICV
;
A
#
# COMPACT_ATOMS: atom_id res chain seq x y z
N ALA A 1 13.17 -7.21 23.03
CA ALA A 1 12.51 -8.46 22.58
C ALA A 1 11.00 -8.23 22.67
N ALA A 2 10.13 -8.44 21.69
CA ALA A 2 10.18 -9.32 20.53
C ALA A 2 9.28 -8.81 19.38
N LEU A 3 9.74 -7.84 18.60
CA LEU A 3 9.21 -7.57 17.24
C LEU A 3 9.99 -8.35 16.16
N GLY A 4 10.86 -9.29 16.58
CA GLY A 4 11.75 -10.07 15.71
C GLY A 4 11.23 -11.46 15.33
N ASN A 5 10.13 -11.94 15.92
CA ASN A 5 9.70 -13.34 15.80
C ASN A 5 8.32 -13.56 15.16
N LEU A 6 7.75 -12.57 14.46
CA LEU A 6 6.45 -12.74 13.78
C LEU A 6 6.53 -12.89 12.25
N GLY A 7 7.74 -12.95 11.67
CA GLY A 7 7.93 -13.16 10.23
C GLY A 7 8.46 -14.54 9.84
N GLY A 8 8.80 -15.38 10.82
CA GLY A 8 9.44 -16.67 10.60
C GLY A 8 8.46 -17.77 10.22
N GLY A 9 7.88 -17.69 9.02
CA GLY A 9 7.36 -18.86 8.30
C GLY A 9 5.89 -19.23 8.47
N ASN A 10 5.00 -18.35 8.95
CA ASN A 10 3.61 -18.74 9.21
C ASN A 10 2.66 -17.52 9.24
N PRO A 11 1.35 -17.73 9.35
CA PRO A 11 0.26 -17.21 8.53
C PRO A 11 -0.08 -15.73 8.77
N ILE A 12 0.85 -14.82 8.40
CA ILE A 12 0.57 -13.38 8.24
C ILE A 12 -0.61 -13.13 7.27
N ASN A 13 -0.97 -14.15 6.48
CA ASN A 13 -1.91 -14.13 5.37
C ASN A 13 -3.40 -14.41 5.67
N GLN A 14 -3.83 -14.89 6.84
CA GLN A 14 -5.22 -15.39 6.95
C GLN A 14 -6.13 -14.74 7.99
N GLU A 15 -5.64 -14.30 9.16
CA GLU A 15 -6.55 -13.89 10.25
C GLU A 15 -6.46 -12.40 10.63
N ALA A 16 -5.36 -11.71 10.32
CA ALA A 16 -5.21 -10.27 10.62
C ALA A 16 -5.99 -9.34 9.66
N ILE A 17 -6.69 -9.91 8.66
CA ILE A 17 -7.52 -9.24 7.66
C ILE A 17 -8.94 -8.99 8.21
N GLY A 18 -9.04 -8.63 9.49
CA GLY A 18 -10.21 -7.97 10.05
C GLY A 18 -10.09 -6.48 9.78
N LYS A 19 -11.00 -5.92 8.99
CA LYS A 19 -11.02 -4.54 8.45
C LYS A 19 -10.38 -3.47 9.37
N ALA A 20 -9.61 -2.57 8.74
CA ALA A 20 -8.75 -1.52 9.31
C ALA A 20 -7.39 -1.98 9.89
N GLY A 21 -7.32 -3.09 10.64
CA GLY A 21 -6.05 -3.59 11.20
C GLY A 21 -5.04 -4.04 10.13
N GLY A 22 -5.53 -4.72 9.09
CA GLY A 22 -4.68 -5.20 8.00
C GLY A 22 -4.02 -4.09 7.17
N ILE A 23 -4.68 -2.93 7.00
CA ILE A 23 -4.12 -1.82 6.21
C ILE A 23 -2.87 -1.26 6.91
N CYS A 24 -2.95 -0.99 8.21
CA CYS A 24 -1.82 -0.49 8.98
C CYS A 24 -0.65 -1.49 8.97
N VAL A 25 -0.93 -2.79 9.14
CA VAL A 25 0.10 -3.84 9.10
C VAL A 25 0.81 -3.89 7.74
N ILE A 26 0.06 -3.81 6.64
CA ILE A 26 0.65 -3.79 5.29
C ILE A 26 1.56 -2.56 5.13
N LEU A 27 1.07 -1.37 5.51
CA LEU A 27 1.84 -0.13 5.39
C LEU A 27 3.09 -0.15 6.26
N ASP A 28 3.00 -0.67 7.49
CA ASP A 28 4.13 -0.78 8.39
C ASP A 28 5.17 -1.79 7.89
N ALA A 29 4.74 -2.90 7.30
CA ALA A 29 5.64 -3.86 6.66
C ALA A 29 6.39 -3.21 5.47
N MET A 30 5.67 -2.50 4.60
CA MET A 30 6.28 -1.78 3.47
C MET A 30 7.25 -0.69 3.94
N LYS A 31 6.92 0.06 4.99
CA LYS A 31 7.81 1.08 5.57
C LYS A 31 9.06 0.46 6.24
N ARG A 32 8.91 -0.70 6.88
CA ARG A 32 9.99 -1.38 7.60
C ARG A 32 10.95 -2.11 6.68
N PHE A 33 10.47 -2.60 5.54
CA PHE A 33 11.27 -3.29 4.54
C PHE A 33 11.23 -2.57 3.18
N PRO A 34 11.68 -1.31 3.11
CA PRO A 34 11.51 -0.48 1.92
C PRO A 34 12.33 -0.97 0.73
N SER A 35 13.40 -1.73 0.95
CA SER A 35 14.27 -2.32 -0.08
C SER A 35 13.96 -3.78 -0.39
N ASN A 36 12.97 -4.38 0.28
CA ASN A 36 12.56 -5.75 -0.02
C ASN A 36 11.48 -5.71 -1.11
N GLU A 37 11.88 -6.09 -2.32
CA GLU A 37 11.03 -6.10 -3.51
C GLU A 37 9.74 -6.89 -3.31
N GLU A 38 9.85 -8.09 -2.72
CA GLU A 38 8.70 -8.97 -2.51
C GLU A 38 7.70 -8.38 -1.51
N VAL A 39 8.18 -7.71 -0.46
CA VAL A 39 7.33 -6.98 0.50
C VAL A 39 6.65 -5.78 -0.17
N GLN A 40 7.36 -5.00 -0.98
CA GLN A 40 6.76 -3.87 -1.69
C GLN A 40 5.71 -4.32 -2.72
N ARG A 41 6.01 -5.40 -3.45
CA ARG A 41 5.12 -5.99 -4.44
C ARG A 41 3.84 -6.54 -3.79
N CYS A 42 3.99 -7.39 -2.77
CA CYS A 42 2.86 -7.96 -2.04
C CYS A 42 2.02 -6.89 -1.35
N GLY A 43 2.68 -5.93 -0.69
CA GLY A 43 2.01 -4.83 -0.01
C GLY A 43 1.22 -3.95 -0.98
N SER A 44 1.82 -3.56 -2.11
CA SER A 44 1.14 -2.78 -3.15
C SER A 44 -0.06 -3.54 -3.73
N ALA A 45 0.09 -4.82 -4.05
CA ALA A 45 -1.00 -5.65 -4.57
C ALA A 45 -2.17 -5.79 -3.57
N ALA A 46 -1.87 -5.92 -2.28
CA ALA A 46 -2.89 -5.95 -1.25
C ALA A 46 -3.63 -4.61 -1.16
N LEU A 47 -2.92 -3.48 -1.23
CA LEU A 47 -3.53 -2.14 -1.22
C LEU A 47 -4.41 -1.88 -2.46
N VAL A 48 -4.01 -2.34 -3.66
CA VAL A 48 -4.88 -2.32 -4.87
C VAL A 48 -6.22 -2.97 -4.57
N THR A 49 -6.17 -4.19 -4.03
CA THR A 49 -7.33 -5.03 -3.80
C THR A 49 -8.24 -4.44 -2.72
N LEU A 50 -7.66 -3.89 -1.65
CA LEU A 50 -8.41 -3.29 -0.55
C LEU A 50 -9.05 -1.96 -0.96
N GLY A 51 -8.33 -1.11 -1.69
CA GLY A 51 -8.81 0.19 -2.16
C GLY A 51 -9.89 0.09 -3.23
N GLY A 52 -9.87 -0.95 -4.08
CA GLY A 52 -10.89 -1.16 -5.11
C GLY A 52 -12.24 -1.68 -4.60
N ARG A 53 -12.31 -2.14 -3.34
CA ARG A 53 -13.51 -2.82 -2.80
C ARG A 53 -14.42 -1.93 -1.96
N SER A 54 -13.94 -0.80 -1.44
CA SER A 54 -14.73 0.05 -0.54
C SER A 54 -14.15 1.45 -0.38
N SER A 55 -15.01 2.47 -0.45
CA SER A 55 -14.66 3.86 -0.14
C SER A 55 -14.11 4.04 1.28
N ILE A 56 -14.60 3.25 2.25
CA ILE A 56 -14.10 3.26 3.63
C ILE A 56 -12.63 2.81 3.66
N ASN A 57 -12.28 1.78 2.89
CA ASN A 57 -10.90 1.31 2.79
C ASN A 57 -10.02 2.34 2.07
N GLN A 58 -10.53 3.00 1.03
CA GLN A 58 -9.79 4.06 0.34
C GLN A 58 -9.41 5.19 1.31
N GLU A 59 -10.36 5.60 2.15
CA GLU A 59 -10.13 6.64 3.15
C GLU A 59 -9.20 6.15 4.27
N ALA A 60 -9.33 4.90 4.72
CA ALA A 60 -8.44 4.32 5.71
C ALA A 60 -6.99 4.25 5.20
N ILE A 61 -6.80 3.82 3.94
CA ILE A 61 -5.48 3.78 3.30
C ILE A 61 -4.89 5.18 3.17
N SER A 62 -5.67 6.17 2.72
CA SER A 62 -5.16 7.54 2.59
C SER A 62 -4.83 8.18 3.94
N LYS A 63 -5.71 8.04 4.94
CA LYS A 63 -5.47 8.52 6.32
C LYS A 63 -4.27 7.87 6.99
N ALA A 64 -3.98 6.61 6.67
CA ALA A 64 -2.79 5.91 7.17
C ALA A 64 -1.48 6.30 6.43
N GLY A 65 -1.54 7.23 5.48
CA GLY A 65 -0.40 7.67 4.68
C GLY A 65 -0.03 6.70 3.55
N GLY A 66 -0.95 5.83 3.16
CA GLY A 66 -0.70 4.79 2.15
C GLY A 66 -0.35 5.33 0.76
N ILE A 67 -0.86 6.51 0.40
CA ILE A 67 -0.51 7.18 -0.87
C ILE A 67 1.00 7.43 -0.95
N CYS A 68 1.61 7.96 0.12
CA CYS A 68 3.05 8.21 0.15
C CYS A 68 3.85 6.90 0.08
N VAL A 69 3.42 5.87 0.82
CA VAL A 69 4.10 4.57 0.82
C VAL A 69 4.08 3.93 -0.56
N ILE A 70 2.95 3.99 -1.27
CA ILE A 70 2.82 3.47 -2.63
C ILE A 70 3.75 4.24 -3.58
N LEU A 71 3.76 5.57 -3.52
CA LEU A 71 4.63 6.39 -4.37
C LEU A 71 6.11 6.16 -4.08
N ASP A 72 6.50 5.98 -2.81
CA ASP A 72 7.87 5.67 -2.44
C ASP A 72 8.31 4.29 -2.92
N ALA A 73 7.42 3.30 -2.87
CA ALA A 73 7.65 1.97 -3.44
C ALA A 73 7.86 2.05 -4.96
N MET A 74 7.00 2.78 -5.66
CA MET A 74 7.12 3.00 -7.11
C MET A 74 8.41 3.74 -7.47
N LYS A 75 8.79 4.79 -6.73
CA LYS A 75 10.05 5.51 -6.97
C LYS A 75 11.27 4.63 -6.76
N ARG A 76 11.26 3.81 -5.70
CA ARG A 76 12.39 2.94 -5.36
C ARG A 76 12.53 1.77 -6.31
N PHE A 77 11.42 1.24 -6.81
CA PHE A 77 11.37 0.13 -7.77
C PHE A 77 10.86 0.60 -9.13
N SER A 78 11.43 1.69 -9.65
CA SER A 78 11.03 2.29 -10.93
C SER A 78 11.18 1.35 -12.13
N SER A 79 12.16 0.44 -12.08
CA SER A 79 12.39 -0.57 -13.13
C SER A 79 11.59 -1.88 -12.93
N ASN A 80 10.86 -2.03 -11.83
CA ASN A 80 10.05 -3.22 -11.60
C ASN A 80 8.61 -2.98 -12.09
N GLU A 81 8.27 -3.59 -13.22
CA GLU A 81 6.97 -3.45 -13.87
C GLU A 81 5.80 -3.89 -12.97
N GLU A 82 5.98 -4.91 -12.14
CA GLU A 82 4.91 -5.37 -11.24
C GLU A 82 4.63 -4.37 -10.12
N VAL A 83 5.67 -3.80 -9.52
CA VAL A 83 5.53 -2.75 -8.50
C VAL A 83 4.91 -1.49 -9.11
N GLN A 84 5.32 -1.10 -10.32
CA GLN A 84 4.69 0.01 -11.05
C GLN A 84 3.21 -0.25 -11.32
N ARG A 85 2.87 -1.42 -11.86
CA ARG A 85 1.49 -1.80 -12.19
C ARG A 85 0.61 -1.83 -10.94
N CYS A 86 1.09 -2.44 -9.86
CA CYS A 86 0.37 -2.49 -8.59
C CYS A 86 0.25 -1.09 -7.96
N GLY A 87 1.31 -0.30 -7.96
CA GLY A 87 1.29 1.05 -7.41
C GLY A 87 0.29 1.96 -8.15
N SER A 88 0.36 2.00 -9.48
CA SER A 88 -0.58 2.76 -10.32
C SER A 88 -2.02 2.28 -10.15
N GLY A 89 -2.26 0.97 -10.10
CA GLY A 89 -3.59 0.42 -9.84
C GLY A 89 -4.13 0.79 -8.46
N ALA A 90 -3.28 0.87 -7.44
CA ALA A 90 -3.68 1.26 -6.10
C ALA A 90 -4.05 2.75 -6.08
N LEU A 91 -3.22 3.62 -6.67
CA LEU A 91 -3.51 5.05 -6.77
C LEU A 91 -4.80 5.32 -7.56
N TRP A 92 -5.01 4.62 -8.68
CA TRP A 92 -6.26 4.70 -9.44
C TRP A 92 -7.48 4.34 -8.57
N ASN A 93 -7.42 3.22 -7.86
CA ASN A 93 -8.51 2.78 -6.99
C ASN A 93 -8.74 3.74 -5.82
N LEU A 94 -7.68 4.33 -5.27
CA LEU A 94 -7.78 5.33 -4.21
C LEU A 94 -8.37 6.66 -4.71
N ALA A 95 -8.08 7.05 -5.95
CA ALA A 95 -8.61 8.25 -6.59
C ALA A 95 -10.06 8.09 -7.07
N SER A 96 -10.46 6.87 -7.45
CA SER A 96 -11.76 6.61 -8.06
C SER A 96 -12.92 6.97 -7.13
N GLY A 97 -13.71 7.98 -7.52
CA GLY A 97 -14.85 8.45 -6.74
C GLY A 97 -14.49 9.17 -5.43
N ASN A 98 -13.22 9.52 -5.20
CA ASN A 98 -12.77 10.18 -3.97
C ASN A 98 -11.94 11.45 -4.26
N PRO A 99 -12.58 12.65 -4.28
CA PRO A 99 -11.91 13.91 -4.59
C PRO A 99 -10.77 14.26 -3.63
N ILE A 100 -10.89 13.91 -2.34
CA ILE A 100 -9.85 14.15 -1.33
C ILE A 100 -8.59 13.36 -1.67
N ASN A 101 -8.76 12.09 -2.03
CA ASN A 101 -7.64 11.25 -2.44
C ASN A 101 -7.06 11.69 -3.79
N GLN A 102 -7.87 12.16 -4.74
CA GLN A 102 -7.38 12.74 -6.01
C GLN A 102 -6.47 13.93 -5.75
N GLU A 103 -6.88 14.85 -4.87
CA GLU A 103 -6.07 16.00 -4.48
C GLU A 103 -4.78 15.56 -3.78
N ALA A 104 -4.87 14.60 -2.85
CA ALA A 104 -3.71 14.07 -2.14
C ALA A 104 -2.69 13.39 -3.09
N ILE A 105 -3.16 12.61 -4.06
CA ILE A 105 -2.31 11.95 -5.07
C ILE A 105 -1.64 13.00 -5.98
N SER A 106 -2.40 14.01 -6.41
CA SER A 106 -1.88 15.11 -7.22
C SER A 106 -0.78 15.88 -6.47
N LYS A 107 -1.02 16.24 -5.20
CA LYS A 107 -0.05 16.94 -4.34
C LYS A 107 1.19 16.10 -4.03
N ALA A 108 1.05 14.78 -3.90
CA ALA A 108 2.15 13.87 -3.62
C ALA A 108 3.04 13.58 -4.85
N GLY A 109 2.74 14.18 -6.00
CA GLY A 109 3.51 14.03 -7.23
C GLY A 109 3.19 12.74 -7.99
N GLY A 110 1.99 12.15 -7.80
CA GLY A 110 1.56 10.95 -8.53
C GLY A 110 1.44 11.13 -10.05
N ILE A 111 1.54 12.37 -10.54
CA ILE A 111 1.57 12.71 -11.98
C ILE A 111 3.01 12.59 -12.55
N CYS A 112 4.03 12.56 -11.69
CA CYS A 112 5.45 12.63 -12.08
C CYS A 112 6.26 11.37 -11.76
N VAL A 113 5.61 10.30 -11.28
CA VAL A 113 6.25 8.99 -11.01
C VAL A 113 6.23 8.13 -12.27
#